data_AF-A0A8T5KVX4-F1
#
_entry.id   AF-A0A8T5KVX4-F1
#
_cell.length_a   1.000
_cell.length_b   1.000
_cell.length_c   1.000
_cell.angle_alpha   90.00
_cell.angle_beta   90.00
_cell.angle_gamma   90.00
#
_symmetry.space_group_name_H-M   'P 1'
#
loop_
_entity.id
_entity.type
_entity.pdbx_description
1 polymer ?
#
loop_
_entity_poly.entity_id
_entity_poly.type
_entity_poly.pdbx_seq_one_letter_code
_entity_poly.pdbx_strand_id
1 'polypeptide(L)'
;MEKRILIILIVIWFMGVVSAAYGCTEGEVTSEKDFINLGEIEPISKLKIVLISGTDTAADIIVDAKKLTLTNLAPSKEIEILKGEYNVSIINSTEEFAWIKVGGGKEEINLKEVKKTGGLEIYISSLDGSYPGTANIDLFVGAEYFFLYRNEMSKKATIGGIEYAVELISPFSSGAMIEVSYCENGTLVKVNDSIEVNTNNSDSTNTSIQNDSSENTPQNTSSNDSLNTNEGNDSIIENMTGDDLEDKTLNTSTKNISIVISAITILVIIVILIFFYRRTKAYDKGIKSQNPTESVDKSEF
;
A
#
# COMPACT_ATOMS: atom_id res chain seq x y z
N MET A 1 7.92 31.97 -12.84
CA MET A 1 7.64 30.61 -12.37
C MET A 1 6.22 30.27 -12.80
N GLU A 2 6.11 29.33 -13.74
CA GLU A 2 5.05 29.35 -14.74
C GLU A 2 3.76 28.67 -14.26
N LYS A 3 2.61 29.25 -14.63
CA LYS A 3 1.25 28.72 -14.36
C LYS A 3 1.05 27.25 -14.75
N ARG A 4 1.97 26.68 -15.52
CA ARG A 4 2.05 25.28 -15.93
C ARG A 4 2.39 24.34 -14.76
N ILE A 5 3.23 24.76 -13.80
CA ILE A 5 3.60 23.93 -12.63
C ILE A 5 2.39 23.76 -11.68
N LEU A 6 1.58 24.81 -11.54
CA LEU A 6 0.38 24.79 -10.69
C LEU A 6 -0.70 23.84 -11.23
N ILE A 7 -0.87 23.76 -12.55
CA ILE A 7 -1.84 22.84 -13.18
C ILE A 7 -1.40 21.38 -13.00
N ILE A 8 -0.10 21.09 -13.12
CA ILE A 8 0.44 19.73 -12.91
C ILE A 8 0.24 19.30 -11.45
N LEU A 9 0.51 20.20 -10.49
CA LEU A 9 0.25 19.93 -9.07
C LEU A 9 -1.23 19.68 -8.78
N ILE A 10 -2.14 20.46 -9.38
CA ILE A 10 -3.59 20.26 -9.22
C ILE A 10 -4.04 18.91 -9.80
N VAL A 11 -3.57 18.52 -10.98
CA VAL A 11 -3.94 17.23 -11.60
C VAL A 11 -3.41 16.04 -10.79
N ILE A 12 -2.20 16.12 -10.24
CA ILE A 12 -1.63 15.10 -9.35
C ILE A 12 -2.46 15.00 -8.05
N TRP A 13 -2.99 16.11 -7.56
CA TRP A 13 -3.85 16.14 -6.37
C TRP A 13 -5.23 15.53 -6.60
N PHE A 14 -5.75 15.58 -7.85
CA PHE A 14 -7.05 15.00 -8.21
C PHE A 14 -6.99 13.55 -8.69
N MET A 15 -5.81 12.95 -8.89
CA MET A 15 -5.67 11.50 -9.04
C MET A 15 -5.78 10.77 -7.69
N GLY A 16 -6.71 11.22 -6.85
CA GLY A 16 -7.08 10.54 -5.60
C GLY A 16 -7.34 9.07 -5.91
N VAL A 17 -6.59 8.22 -5.23
CA VAL A 17 -6.65 6.77 -5.33
C VAL A 17 -8.10 6.36 -5.09
N VAL A 18 -8.70 5.63 -6.04
CA VAL A 18 -10.04 5.06 -5.88
C VAL A 18 -9.89 3.88 -4.91
N SER A 19 -10.03 4.14 -3.60
CA SER A 19 -10.11 3.07 -2.61
C SER A 19 -11.49 2.40 -2.69
N ALA A 20 -11.56 1.11 -2.39
CA ALA A 20 -12.85 0.43 -2.36
C ALA A 20 -13.62 0.83 -1.11
N ALA A 21 -14.82 1.40 -1.25
CA ALA A 21 -15.71 1.64 -0.12
C ALA A 21 -16.32 0.31 0.37
N TYR A 22 -16.18 0.02 1.66
CA TYR A 22 -16.86 -1.10 2.34
C TYR A 22 -18.01 -0.58 3.19
N GLY A 23 -19.09 -1.34 3.23
CA GLY A 23 -20.19 -1.18 4.18
C GLY A 23 -20.39 -2.46 4.97
N CYS A 24 -21.19 -2.39 6.03
CA CYS A 24 -21.58 -3.56 6.81
C CYS A 24 -23.03 -3.93 6.52
N THR A 25 -23.35 -5.23 6.51
CA THR A 25 -24.76 -5.66 6.47
C THR A 25 -25.54 -5.16 7.68
N GLU A 26 -24.87 -5.04 8.82
CA GLU A 26 -25.43 -4.55 10.09
C GLU A 26 -24.38 -3.65 10.76
N GLY A 27 -24.77 -2.51 11.30
CA GLY A 27 -23.85 -1.58 11.96
C GLY A 27 -22.97 -0.76 11.01
N GLU A 28 -21.89 -0.20 11.56
CA GLU A 28 -20.95 0.67 10.85
C GLU A 28 -19.62 -0.04 10.57
N VAL A 29 -18.98 0.32 9.47
CA VAL A 29 -17.63 -0.18 9.16
C VAL A 29 -16.61 0.54 10.03
N THR A 30 -15.76 -0.23 10.70
CA THR A 30 -14.58 0.30 11.39
C THR A 30 -13.40 0.14 10.46
N SER A 31 -12.65 1.24 10.24
CA SER A 31 -11.44 1.23 9.44
C SER A 31 -10.30 1.90 10.19
N GLU A 32 -9.14 1.26 10.19
CA GLU A 32 -7.91 1.79 10.77
C GLU A 32 -6.77 1.57 9.79
N LYS A 33 -5.85 2.54 9.76
CA LYS A 33 -4.69 2.50 8.88
C LYS A 33 -3.44 2.84 9.65
N ASP A 34 -2.37 2.13 9.34
CA ASP A 34 -1.06 2.42 9.91
C ASP A 34 0.08 2.08 8.94
N PHE A 35 1.26 2.60 9.23
CA PHE A 35 2.49 2.33 8.52
C PHE A 35 3.25 1.18 9.19
N ILE A 36 3.58 0.15 8.42
CA ILE A 36 4.30 -1.04 8.89
C ILE A 36 5.70 -1.02 8.27
N ASN A 37 6.76 -1.07 9.08
CA ASN A 37 8.12 -1.26 8.57
C ASN A 37 8.35 -2.72 8.14
N LEU A 38 9.26 -2.92 7.19
CA LEU A 38 9.67 -4.26 6.75
C LEU A 38 10.27 -5.06 7.93
N GLY A 39 9.71 -6.25 8.17
CA GLY A 39 10.13 -7.16 9.25
C GLY A 39 9.60 -6.82 10.64
N GLU A 40 8.74 -5.79 10.76
CA GLU A 40 8.09 -5.42 12.02
C GLU A 40 6.63 -5.87 12.05
N ILE A 41 6.13 -6.16 13.26
CA ILE A 41 4.72 -6.48 13.49
C ILE A 41 4.05 -5.24 14.04
N GLU A 42 3.05 -4.73 13.34
CA GLU A 42 2.22 -3.62 13.81
C GLU A 42 0.78 -4.08 14.06
N PRO A 43 0.16 -3.67 15.18
CA PRO A 43 -1.26 -3.87 15.41
C PRO A 43 -2.07 -2.85 14.60
N ILE A 44 -2.95 -3.32 13.72
CA ILE A 44 -3.91 -2.47 13.02
C ILE A 44 -5.31 -3.06 13.26
N SER A 45 -6.17 -2.28 13.92
CA SER A 45 -7.43 -2.76 14.49
C SER A 45 -7.21 -3.93 15.45
N LYS A 46 -7.80 -5.09 15.16
CA LYS A 46 -7.69 -6.30 15.99
C LYS A 46 -6.63 -7.26 15.46
N LEU A 47 -5.97 -6.93 14.35
CA LEU A 47 -5.01 -7.79 13.66
C LEU A 47 -3.59 -7.35 13.97
N LYS A 48 -2.67 -8.31 14.08
CA LYS A 48 -1.22 -8.07 14.08
C LYS A 48 -0.69 -8.36 12.68
N ILE A 49 -0.20 -7.37 11.98
CA ILE A 49 0.23 -7.53 10.58
C ILE A 49 1.74 -7.36 10.52
N VAL A 50 2.41 -8.27 9.80
CA VAL A 50 3.83 -8.13 9.47
C VAL A 50 3.98 -7.92 7.97
N LEU A 51 4.83 -6.96 7.61
CA LEU A 51 5.33 -6.81 6.26
C LEU A 51 6.59 -7.65 6.08
N ILE A 52 6.55 -8.64 5.17
CA ILE A 52 7.69 -9.54 4.91
C ILE A 52 8.43 -9.20 3.62
N SER A 53 7.79 -8.48 2.71
CA SER A 53 8.40 -7.94 1.49
C SER A 53 7.58 -6.74 0.98
N GLY A 54 8.26 -5.75 0.42
CA GLY A 54 7.64 -4.52 -0.10
C GLY A 54 8.38 -4.03 -1.34
N THR A 55 7.61 -3.52 -2.30
CA THR A 55 8.12 -2.87 -3.52
C THR A 55 7.41 -1.52 -3.69
N ASP A 56 7.65 -0.80 -4.79
CA ASP A 56 6.93 0.45 -5.05
C ASP A 56 5.46 0.25 -5.45
N THR A 57 5.03 -0.99 -5.76
CA THR A 57 3.69 -1.29 -6.27
C THR A 57 2.95 -2.40 -5.50
N ALA A 58 3.67 -3.22 -4.75
CA ALA A 58 3.13 -4.39 -4.06
C ALA A 58 3.73 -4.59 -2.67
N ALA A 59 3.03 -5.32 -1.83
CA ALA A 59 3.46 -5.71 -0.49
C ALA A 59 3.02 -7.14 -0.18
N ASP A 60 3.92 -7.90 0.42
CA ASP A 60 3.69 -9.24 0.95
C ASP A 60 3.53 -9.13 2.47
N ILE A 61 2.37 -9.54 2.97
CA ILE A 61 2.06 -9.47 4.40
C ILE A 61 1.59 -10.82 4.94
N ILE A 62 1.82 -11.02 6.24
CA ILE A 62 1.16 -12.07 7.01
C ILE A 62 0.25 -11.41 8.04
N VAL A 63 -0.99 -11.88 8.09
CA VAL A 63 -2.07 -11.31 8.91
C VAL A 63 -2.28 -12.15 10.16
N ASP A 64 -2.55 -11.47 11.29
CA ASP A 64 -2.65 -12.05 12.63
C ASP A 64 -1.40 -12.87 12.99
N ALA A 65 -0.25 -12.19 12.86
CA ALA A 65 1.07 -12.77 12.96
C ALA A 65 1.71 -12.61 14.34
N LYS A 66 2.62 -13.53 14.64
CA LYS A 66 3.53 -13.53 15.80
C LYS A 66 4.95 -13.78 15.33
N LYS A 67 5.90 -13.02 15.89
CA LYS A 67 7.34 -13.29 15.72
C LYS A 67 7.78 -14.31 16.77
N LEU A 68 8.53 -15.30 16.33
CA LEU A 68 9.11 -16.33 17.17
C LEU A 68 10.59 -16.47 16.88
N THR A 69 11.32 -16.74 17.95
CA THR A 69 12.72 -17.16 17.91
C THR A 69 12.77 -18.56 18.48
N LEU A 70 13.17 -19.53 17.67
CA LEU A 70 13.35 -20.92 18.07
C LEU A 70 14.84 -21.23 18.03
N THR A 71 15.33 -21.90 19.08
CA THR A 71 16.77 -22.16 19.25
C THR A 71 17.02 -23.60 19.63
N ASN A 72 18.28 -24.02 19.66
CA ASN A 72 18.63 -25.36 20.16
C ASN A 72 18.17 -25.61 21.62
N LEU A 73 18.14 -24.57 22.47
CA LEU A 73 17.71 -24.68 23.87
C LEU A 73 16.20 -24.49 24.06
N ALA A 74 15.55 -23.79 23.13
CA ALA A 74 14.11 -23.59 23.08
C ALA A 74 13.60 -23.96 21.67
N PRO A 75 13.58 -25.26 21.32
CA PRO A 75 13.24 -25.70 19.96
C PRO A 75 11.73 -25.66 19.69
N SER A 76 10.93 -25.34 20.71
CA SER A 76 9.47 -25.30 20.64
C SER A 76 8.93 -24.12 21.46
N LYS A 77 7.86 -23.49 20.96
CA LYS A 77 7.16 -22.40 21.62
C LYS A 77 5.67 -22.45 21.32
N GLU A 78 4.86 -22.18 22.34
CA GLU A 78 3.41 -22.01 22.18
C GLU A 78 3.10 -20.57 21.77
N ILE A 79 2.13 -20.43 20.87
CA ILE A 79 1.60 -19.16 20.40
C ILE A 79 0.09 -19.16 20.47
N GLU A 80 -0.44 -17.97 20.72
CA GLU A 80 -1.86 -17.67 20.63
C GLU A 80 -2.05 -16.58 19.58
N ILE A 81 -2.89 -16.89 18.59
CA ILE A 81 -3.39 -15.98 17.56
C ILE A 81 -4.92 -16.06 17.56
N LEU A 82 -5.62 -15.19 16.84
CA LEU A 82 -7.09 -15.16 16.86
C LEU A 82 -7.75 -16.45 16.33
N LYS A 83 -7.04 -17.24 15.50
CA LYS A 83 -7.51 -18.58 15.08
C LYS A 83 -7.43 -19.64 16.19
N GLY A 84 -6.63 -19.42 17.23
CA GLY A 84 -6.46 -20.33 18.36
C GLY A 84 -5.02 -20.43 18.88
N GLU A 85 -4.79 -21.44 19.72
CA GLU A 85 -3.49 -21.77 20.30
C GLU A 85 -2.77 -22.86 19.49
N TYR A 86 -1.46 -22.69 19.28
CA TYR A 86 -0.63 -23.60 18.50
C TYR A 86 0.74 -23.78 19.15
N ASN A 87 1.30 -24.99 19.06
CA ASN A 87 2.71 -25.23 19.36
C ASN A 87 3.52 -25.26 18.05
N VAL A 88 4.55 -24.42 17.97
CA VAL A 88 5.49 -24.33 16.85
C VAL A 88 6.83 -24.90 17.30
N SER A 89 7.39 -25.83 16.53
CA SER A 89 8.68 -26.45 16.88
C SER A 89 9.57 -26.73 15.67
N ILE A 90 10.89 -26.65 15.86
CA ILE A 90 11.90 -27.07 14.88
C ILE A 90 12.10 -28.59 14.96
N ILE A 91 12.10 -29.25 13.80
CA ILE A 91 12.48 -30.66 13.67
C ILE A 91 13.94 -30.78 13.25
N ASN A 92 14.35 -29.98 12.25
CA ASN A 92 15.68 -29.95 11.65
C ASN A 92 15.90 -28.57 11.03
N SER A 93 17.13 -28.07 10.97
CA SER A 93 17.45 -26.86 10.20
C SER A 93 18.88 -26.88 9.69
N THR A 94 19.07 -26.18 8.58
CA THR A 94 20.35 -25.79 7.99
C THR A 94 20.40 -24.27 7.90
N GLU A 95 21.44 -23.73 7.25
CA GLU A 95 21.57 -22.30 6.97
C GLU A 95 20.58 -21.82 5.88
N GLU A 96 20.00 -22.73 5.10
CA GLU A 96 19.13 -22.39 3.96
C GLU A 96 17.65 -22.69 4.20
N PHE A 97 17.34 -23.71 5.00
CA PHE A 97 15.96 -24.14 5.26
C PHE A 97 15.77 -24.73 6.66
N ALA A 98 14.52 -24.80 7.09
CA ALA A 98 14.14 -25.52 8.31
C ALA A 98 12.86 -26.33 8.14
N TRP A 99 12.82 -27.49 8.79
CA TRP A 99 11.63 -28.30 8.96
C TRP A 99 10.88 -27.85 10.21
N ILE A 100 9.73 -27.19 10.01
CA ILE A 100 8.92 -26.64 11.09
C ILE A 100 7.65 -27.47 11.25
N LYS A 101 7.27 -27.74 12.50
CA LYS A 101 6.03 -28.43 12.87
C LYS A 101 5.06 -27.45 13.56
N VAL A 102 3.82 -27.41 13.09
CA VAL A 102 2.74 -26.58 13.67
C VAL A 102 1.43 -27.33 13.63
N GLY A 103 0.67 -27.33 14.73
CA GLY A 103 -0.70 -27.86 14.77
C GLY A 103 -0.81 -29.32 14.31
N GLY A 104 0.26 -30.12 14.47
CA GLY A 104 0.34 -31.50 14.00
C GLY A 104 0.86 -31.69 12.57
N GLY A 105 0.85 -30.65 11.73
CA GLY A 105 1.48 -30.64 10.41
C GLY A 105 2.99 -30.35 10.49
N LYS A 106 3.75 -30.75 9.47
CA LYS A 106 5.18 -30.42 9.31
C LYS A 106 5.47 -30.05 7.87
N GLU A 107 6.37 -29.11 7.65
CA GLU A 107 6.75 -28.64 6.31
C GLU A 107 8.22 -28.19 6.29
N GLU A 108 8.88 -28.34 5.14
CA GLU A 108 10.19 -27.72 4.87
C GLU A 108 9.99 -26.30 4.35
N ILE A 109 10.68 -25.35 4.96
CA ILE A 109 10.52 -23.93 4.68
C ILE A 109 11.90 -23.35 4.40
N ASN A 110 12.08 -22.83 3.20
CA ASN A 110 13.30 -22.12 2.81
C ASN A 110 13.33 -20.72 3.45
N LEU A 111 14.54 -20.20 3.65
CA LEU A 111 14.75 -18.83 4.08
C LEU A 111 14.02 -17.84 3.15
N LYS A 112 13.27 -16.90 3.74
CA LYS A 112 12.50 -15.87 3.04
C LYS A 112 11.38 -16.40 2.12
N GLU A 113 10.96 -17.64 2.26
CA GLU A 113 9.75 -18.16 1.63
C GLU A 113 8.59 -18.28 2.63
N VAL A 114 7.36 -18.09 2.12
CA VAL A 114 6.14 -18.38 2.88
C VAL A 114 5.64 -19.79 2.55
N LYS A 115 5.38 -20.60 3.57
CA LYS A 115 4.75 -21.93 3.43
C LYS A 115 3.61 -22.09 4.42
N LYS A 116 2.61 -22.88 4.01
CA LYS A 116 1.47 -23.22 4.84
C LYS A 116 1.68 -24.55 5.55
N THR A 117 1.51 -24.59 6.87
CA THR A 117 1.50 -25.84 7.63
C THR A 117 0.64 -25.72 8.89
N GLY A 118 -0.07 -26.79 9.27
CA GLY A 118 -0.99 -26.75 10.41
C GLY A 118 -2.13 -25.73 10.26
N GLY A 119 -2.43 -25.28 9.04
CA GLY A 119 -3.43 -24.24 8.77
C GLY A 119 -2.93 -22.81 8.96
N LEU A 120 -1.65 -22.61 9.27
CA LEU A 120 -1.00 -21.31 9.44
C LEU A 120 0.03 -21.06 8.33
N GLU A 121 0.30 -19.78 8.07
CA GLU A 121 1.36 -19.35 7.17
C GLU A 121 2.62 -19.04 7.97
N ILE A 122 3.76 -19.53 7.49
CA ILE A 122 5.05 -19.41 8.17
C ILE A 122 6.06 -18.81 7.20
N TYR A 123 6.79 -17.82 7.68
CA TYR A 123 7.91 -17.18 6.98
C TYR A 123 9.15 -17.19 7.86
N ILE A 124 10.26 -17.70 7.35
CA ILE A 124 11.53 -17.66 8.06
C ILE A 124 12.30 -16.41 7.65
N SER A 125 12.52 -15.53 8.62
CA SER A 125 13.22 -14.24 8.43
C SER A 125 14.74 -14.35 8.59
N SER A 126 15.20 -15.25 9.48
CA SER A 126 16.62 -15.55 9.68
C SER A 126 16.84 -17.02 10.02
N LEU A 127 17.92 -17.59 9.49
CA LEU A 127 18.44 -18.91 9.84
C LEU A 127 19.93 -18.78 10.12
N ASP A 128 20.32 -19.10 11.35
CA ASP A 128 21.72 -19.16 11.76
C ASP A 128 22.02 -20.53 12.39
N GLY A 129 23.04 -21.22 11.87
CA GLY A 129 23.46 -22.54 12.34
C GLY A 129 22.49 -23.67 11.98
N SER A 130 22.65 -24.82 12.64
CA SER A 130 21.88 -26.04 12.33
C SER A 130 21.26 -26.68 13.57
N TYR A 131 20.08 -27.28 13.43
CA TYR A 131 19.38 -28.01 14.49
C TYR A 131 19.37 -29.51 14.18
N PRO A 132 19.78 -30.38 15.12
CA PRO A 132 20.28 -30.06 16.46
C PRO A 132 21.69 -29.46 16.42
N GLY A 133 22.01 -28.59 17.39
CA GLY A 133 23.34 -27.97 17.51
C GLY A 133 23.31 -26.52 17.92
N THR A 134 23.47 -25.61 16.95
CA THR A 134 23.66 -24.17 17.17
C THR A 134 22.52 -23.32 16.60
N ALA A 135 21.43 -23.95 16.16
CA ALA A 135 20.33 -23.24 15.51
C ALA A 135 19.80 -22.05 16.31
N ASN A 136 19.60 -20.95 15.58
CA ASN A 136 18.82 -19.78 15.95
C ASN A 136 17.96 -19.39 14.73
N ILE A 137 16.65 -19.51 14.88
CA ILE A 137 15.69 -19.33 13.79
C ILE A 137 14.69 -18.26 14.19
N ASP A 138 14.68 -17.15 13.46
CA ASP A 138 13.66 -16.11 13.58
C ASP A 138 12.62 -16.28 12.50
N LEU A 139 11.36 -16.45 12.88
CA LEU A 139 10.25 -16.68 11.96
C LEU A 139 8.99 -15.93 12.37
N PHE A 140 8.13 -15.67 11.39
CA PHE A 140 6.77 -15.19 11.60
C PHE A 140 5.80 -16.34 11.36
N VAL A 141 4.81 -16.48 12.24
CA VAL A 141 3.68 -17.39 12.07
C VAL A 141 2.40 -16.58 12.15
N GLY A 142 1.50 -16.74 11.19
CA GLY A 142 0.21 -16.05 11.21
C GLY A 142 -0.91 -16.82 10.52
N ALA A 143 -2.08 -16.22 10.53
CA ALA A 143 -3.31 -16.86 10.09
C ALA A 143 -3.44 -16.97 8.57
N GLU A 144 -3.06 -15.93 7.83
CA GLU A 144 -3.19 -15.83 6.38
C GLU A 144 -2.06 -15.00 5.77
N TYR A 145 -1.75 -15.28 4.52
CA TYR A 145 -0.75 -14.56 3.73
C TYR A 145 -1.45 -13.82 2.60
N PHE A 146 -1.14 -12.54 2.44
CA PHE A 146 -1.66 -11.73 1.34
C PHE A 146 -0.52 -11.10 0.53
N PHE A 147 -0.59 -11.33 -0.78
CA PHE A 147 0.05 -10.48 -1.78
C PHE A 147 -0.92 -9.34 -2.12
N LEU A 148 -0.56 -8.11 -1.77
CA LEU A 148 -1.36 -6.91 -2.00
C LEU A 148 -0.71 -6.04 -3.09
N TYR A 149 -1.54 -5.41 -3.91
CA TYR A 149 -1.10 -4.53 -5.00
C TYR A 149 -1.80 -3.17 -4.88
N ARG A 150 -1.07 -2.06 -5.13
CA ARG A 150 -1.54 -0.66 -4.92
C ARG A 150 -2.86 -0.33 -5.63
N ASN A 151 -3.17 -1.04 -6.72
CA ASN A 151 -4.34 -0.78 -7.56
C ASN A 151 -5.32 -1.96 -7.59
N GLU A 152 -5.14 -2.94 -6.72
CA GLU A 152 -6.09 -4.05 -6.58
C GLU A 152 -7.05 -3.81 -5.43
N MET A 153 -8.22 -4.44 -5.53
CA MET A 153 -9.17 -4.47 -4.41
C MET A 153 -8.54 -5.12 -3.18
N SER A 154 -9.03 -4.74 -2.00
CA SER A 154 -8.66 -5.39 -0.74
C SER A 154 -8.76 -6.92 -0.84
N LYS A 155 -7.90 -7.61 -0.08
CA LYS A 155 -8.05 -9.04 0.19
C LYS A 155 -8.89 -9.22 1.45
N LYS A 156 -9.77 -10.21 1.44
CA LYS A 156 -10.61 -10.54 2.58
C LYS A 156 -10.17 -11.84 3.24
N ALA A 157 -10.24 -11.90 4.56
CA ALA A 157 -10.15 -13.14 5.31
C ALA A 157 -11.07 -13.13 6.53
N THR A 158 -11.54 -14.31 6.91
CA THR A 158 -12.25 -14.52 8.17
C THR A 158 -11.29 -15.07 9.21
N ILE A 159 -11.04 -14.30 10.27
CA ILE A 159 -10.09 -14.63 11.32
C ILE A 159 -10.81 -14.48 12.67
N GLY A 160 -10.79 -15.53 13.51
CA GLY A 160 -11.53 -15.53 14.78
C GLY A 160 -13.06 -15.34 14.61
N GLY A 161 -13.61 -15.72 13.46
CA GLY A 161 -15.03 -15.54 13.13
C GLY A 161 -15.43 -14.13 12.64
N ILE A 162 -14.48 -13.20 12.54
CA ILE A 162 -14.72 -11.84 12.03
C ILE A 162 -14.13 -11.73 10.62
N GLU A 163 -14.88 -11.19 9.66
CA GLU A 163 -14.38 -10.90 8.31
C GLU A 163 -13.66 -9.55 8.30
N TYR A 164 -12.41 -9.56 7.84
CA TYR A 164 -11.56 -8.39 7.65
C TYR A 164 -11.29 -8.19 6.16
N ALA A 165 -11.24 -6.93 5.73
CA ALA A 165 -10.70 -6.49 4.46
C ALA A 165 -9.37 -5.78 4.71
N VAL A 166 -8.33 -6.17 3.98
CA VAL A 166 -6.98 -5.58 4.11
C VAL A 166 -6.57 -4.98 2.77
N GLU A 167 -6.30 -3.69 2.77
CA GLU A 167 -5.99 -2.89 1.58
C GLU A 167 -4.62 -2.23 1.69
N LEU A 168 -3.90 -2.20 0.57
CA LEU A 168 -2.61 -1.53 0.46
C LEU A 168 -2.81 -0.10 -0.03
N ILE A 169 -2.68 0.86 0.88
CA ILE A 169 -2.87 2.28 0.58
C ILE A 169 -1.64 2.87 -0.09
N SER A 170 -0.45 2.54 0.41
CA SER A 170 0.81 3.04 -0.14
C SER A 170 1.96 2.07 0.16
N PRO A 171 2.49 1.38 -0.85
CA PRO A 171 3.68 0.55 -0.69
C PRO A 171 4.98 1.35 -0.84
N PHE A 172 5.98 0.94 -0.07
CA PHE A 172 7.37 1.42 -0.10
C PHE A 172 8.32 0.20 0.00
N SER A 173 9.57 0.35 -0.43
CA SER A 173 10.56 -0.73 -0.30
C SER A 173 10.93 -1.07 1.15
N SER A 174 10.82 -0.10 2.06
CA SER A 174 11.14 -0.27 3.49
C SER A 174 9.91 -0.44 4.39
N GLY A 175 8.70 -0.35 3.83
CA GLY A 175 7.48 -0.32 4.62
C GLY A 175 6.21 -0.21 3.77
N ALA A 176 5.04 -0.23 4.39
CA ALA A 176 3.77 -0.05 3.69
C ALA A 176 2.73 0.59 4.59
N MET A 177 1.93 1.49 4.03
CA MET A 177 0.69 1.96 4.64
C MET A 177 -0.42 0.96 4.32
N ILE A 178 -0.94 0.29 5.34
CA ILE A 178 -2.00 -0.71 5.23
C ILE A 178 -3.25 -0.18 5.92
N GLU A 179 -4.42 -0.39 5.31
CA GLU A 179 -5.71 -0.16 5.93
C GLU A 179 -6.41 -1.50 6.18
N VAL A 180 -6.99 -1.64 7.36
CA VAL A 180 -7.80 -2.79 7.76
C VAL A 180 -9.20 -2.29 8.06
N SER A 181 -10.18 -2.85 7.37
CA SER A 181 -11.59 -2.57 7.61
C SER A 181 -12.31 -3.85 8.08
N TYR A 182 -13.24 -3.70 9.00
CA TYR A 182 -14.09 -4.79 9.49
C TYR A 182 -15.43 -4.28 10.02
N CYS A 183 -16.37 -5.21 10.20
CA CYS A 183 -17.66 -4.97 10.83
C CYS A 183 -17.65 -5.60 12.23
N GLU A 184 -18.01 -4.84 13.27
CA GLU A 184 -18.18 -5.42 14.60
C GLU A 184 -19.33 -6.43 14.65
N ASN A 185 -20.39 -6.16 13.88
CA ASN A 185 -21.56 -7.01 13.73
C ASN A 185 -21.83 -7.19 12.22
N GLY A 186 -22.23 -8.40 11.80
CA GLY A 186 -22.52 -8.68 10.38
C GLY A 186 -21.29 -8.94 9.51
N THR A 187 -21.44 -8.75 8.19
CA THR A 187 -20.40 -9.04 7.19
C THR A 187 -20.05 -7.79 6.37
N LEU A 188 -18.81 -7.73 5.89
CA LEU A 188 -18.36 -6.65 5.00
C LEU A 188 -18.98 -6.85 3.61
N VAL A 189 -19.68 -5.84 3.13
CA VAL A 189 -20.20 -5.79 1.76
C VAL A 189 -19.44 -4.73 1.00
N LYS A 190 -18.98 -5.06 -0.20
CA LYS A 190 -18.34 -4.07 -1.06
C LYS A 190 -19.43 -3.13 -1.58
N VAL A 191 -19.29 -1.83 -1.33
CA VAL A 191 -20.18 -0.82 -1.89
C VAL A 191 -19.55 -0.39 -3.23
N ASN A 192 -20.26 -0.64 -4.33
CA ASN A 192 -19.86 -0.03 -5.58
C ASN A 192 -20.20 1.46 -5.47
N ASP A 193 -19.19 2.33 -5.52
CA ASP A 193 -19.37 3.77 -5.70
C ASP A 193 -19.98 4.03 -7.08
N SER A 194 -21.30 3.90 -7.15
CA SER A 194 -22.12 4.30 -8.28
C SER A 194 -23.53 4.57 -7.80
N ILE A 195 -23.67 5.60 -6.96
CA ILE A 195 -24.88 6.41 -6.94
C ILE A 195 -24.40 7.85 -7.14
N GLU A 196 -24.50 8.35 -8.37
CA GLU A 196 -24.63 9.79 -8.59
C GLU A 196 -25.78 10.25 -7.72
N VAL A 197 -25.47 10.95 -6.62
CA VAL A 197 -26.49 11.67 -5.85
C VAL A 197 -26.99 12.76 -6.78
N ASN A 198 -28.11 12.47 -7.44
CA ASN A 198 -28.86 13.43 -8.21
C ASN A 198 -29.37 14.49 -7.23
N THR A 199 -28.54 15.52 -7.01
CA THR A 199 -28.80 16.60 -6.07
C THR A 199 -29.82 17.52 -6.74
N ASN A 200 -31.08 17.13 -6.69
CA ASN A 200 -32.15 18.10 -6.86
C ASN A 200 -32.15 18.98 -5.61
N ASN A 201 -31.78 20.24 -5.84
CA ASN A 201 -32.11 21.39 -4.99
C ASN A 201 -33.36 21.15 -4.15
N SER A 202 -33.24 21.32 -2.84
CA SER A 202 -34.10 22.24 -2.11
C SER A 202 -33.61 22.47 -0.67
N ASP A 203 -33.58 23.76 -0.35
CA ASP A 203 -33.80 24.36 0.97
C ASP A 203 -32.66 24.38 1.99
N SER A 204 -31.95 25.50 1.88
CA SER A 204 -31.42 26.30 2.97
C SER A 204 -32.21 26.19 4.29
N THR A 205 -31.51 25.93 5.39
CA THR A 205 -31.82 26.60 6.65
C THR A 205 -30.56 26.79 7.49
N ASN A 206 -30.31 28.03 7.85
CA ASN A 206 -29.24 28.50 8.74
C ASN A 206 -29.40 27.99 10.17
N THR A 207 -28.31 27.58 10.82
CA THR A 207 -28.07 27.79 12.27
C THR A 207 -26.58 27.55 12.56
N SER A 208 -25.76 28.60 12.65
CA SER A 208 -25.24 29.24 13.88
C SER A 208 -24.19 28.44 14.66
N ILE A 209 -22.91 28.76 14.37
CA ILE A 209 -21.78 29.08 15.28
C ILE A 209 -21.87 28.57 16.73
N GLN A 210 -20.88 27.78 17.16
CA GLN A 210 -20.14 28.04 18.40
C GLN A 210 -18.71 27.48 18.36
N ASN A 211 -17.74 28.39 18.56
CA ASN A 211 -16.33 28.15 18.83
C ASN A 211 -16.17 27.37 20.16
N ASP A 212 -15.14 26.54 20.27
CA ASP A 212 -14.13 26.75 21.31
C ASP A 212 -12.78 26.10 20.99
N SER A 213 -11.75 26.85 21.35
CA SER A 213 -10.31 26.66 21.16
C SER A 213 -9.72 25.97 22.38
N SER A 214 -8.72 25.09 22.20
CA SER A 214 -7.48 25.16 22.98
C SER A 214 -6.41 24.24 22.43
N GLU A 215 -5.27 24.84 22.08
CA GLU A 215 -3.95 24.22 22.01
C GLU A 215 -3.56 23.54 23.32
N ASN A 216 -2.73 22.49 23.24
CA ASN A 216 -1.40 22.52 23.87
C ASN A 216 -0.52 21.35 23.41
N THR A 217 0.58 21.71 22.76
CA THR A 217 1.76 20.89 22.47
C THR A 217 2.83 21.16 23.53
N PRO A 218 3.61 20.13 23.94
CA PRO A 218 5.07 20.28 23.99
C PRO A 218 5.74 18.99 23.46
N GLN A 219 6.55 18.96 22.41
CA GLN A 219 7.91 19.49 22.15
C GLN A 219 9.05 19.00 23.07
N ASN A 220 10.07 18.42 22.41
CA ASN A 220 11.50 18.19 22.76
C ASN A 220 11.81 16.93 23.61
N THR A 221 12.88 16.12 23.40
CA THR A 221 14.17 16.33 22.69
C THR A 221 14.97 15.01 22.60
N SER A 222 15.90 14.95 21.62
CA SER A 222 17.31 14.46 21.75
C SER A 222 17.58 12.95 21.67
N SER A 223 18.68 12.41 21.10
CA SER A 223 19.78 12.81 20.20
C SER A 223 20.68 11.56 19.99
N ASN A 224 21.41 11.52 18.86
CA ASN A 224 22.66 10.77 18.59
C ASN A 224 22.53 9.24 18.43
N ASP A 225 23.29 8.53 17.56
CA ASP A 225 24.64 8.82 17.07
C ASP A 225 24.98 8.03 15.78
N SER A 226 25.94 8.60 15.04
CA SER A 226 26.98 8.06 14.13
C SER A 226 26.85 6.68 13.43
N LEU A 227 27.10 6.48 12.12
CA LEU A 227 28.26 6.76 11.22
C LEU A 227 28.98 5.44 10.80
N ASN A 228 29.40 5.39 9.53
CA ASN A 228 30.35 4.51 8.81
C ASN A 228 29.78 3.41 7.89
N THR A 229 29.78 3.55 6.55
CA THR A 229 30.83 3.56 5.48
C THR A 229 31.56 2.23 5.26
N ASN A 230 31.25 1.54 4.16
CA ASN A 230 32.16 1.18 3.03
C ASN A 230 31.47 0.14 2.13
N GLU A 231 31.22 0.39 0.83
CA GLU A 231 32.13 0.37 -0.33
C GLU A 231 32.63 -1.05 -0.72
N GLY A 232 32.26 -1.49 -1.94
CA GLY A 232 33.14 -2.34 -2.75
C GLY A 232 32.56 -3.59 -3.43
N ASN A 233 32.36 -3.48 -4.74
CA ASN A 233 32.62 -4.46 -5.82
C ASN A 233 31.58 -5.52 -6.25
N ASP A 234 30.95 -5.22 -7.39
CA ASP A 234 31.10 -5.87 -8.72
C ASP A 234 31.49 -7.37 -8.81
N SER A 235 30.63 -8.15 -9.47
CA SER A 235 30.90 -8.85 -10.77
C SER A 235 29.73 -9.80 -11.10
N ILE A 236 28.99 -9.60 -12.20
CA ILE A 236 29.16 -10.13 -13.57
C ILE A 236 28.70 -11.61 -13.78
N ILE A 237 27.52 -11.73 -14.42
CA ILE A 237 27.09 -12.59 -15.56
C ILE A 237 27.20 -14.13 -15.47
N GLU A 238 26.06 -14.82 -15.67
CA GLU A 238 25.74 -15.82 -16.73
C GLU A 238 24.40 -16.51 -16.37
N ASN A 239 23.27 -16.10 -16.96
CA ASN A 239 22.71 -16.61 -18.21
C ASN A 239 22.53 -18.14 -18.22
N MET A 240 21.30 -18.64 -17.99
CA MET A 240 20.84 -19.87 -18.64
C MET A 240 19.32 -19.91 -18.82
N THR A 241 19.00 -19.97 -20.11
CA THR A 241 17.74 -20.12 -20.82
C THR A 241 17.06 -21.47 -20.57
N GLY A 242 15.73 -21.49 -20.72
CA GLY A 242 14.88 -22.67 -20.92
C GLY A 242 13.48 -22.40 -20.36
N ASP A 243 12.56 -21.83 -21.15
CA ASP A 243 11.60 -22.57 -22.01
C ASP A 243 10.99 -23.77 -21.25
N ASP A 244 9.69 -23.98 -21.13
CA ASP A 244 8.51 -23.51 -21.85
C ASP A 244 7.35 -24.06 -20.99
N LEU A 245 6.31 -23.30 -20.67
CA LEU A 245 5.04 -23.94 -20.25
C LEU A 245 3.82 -23.03 -20.49
N GLU A 246 3.16 -23.34 -21.59
CA GLU A 246 1.70 -23.47 -21.73
C GLU A 246 0.80 -22.36 -21.17
N ASP A 247 0.49 -21.43 -22.08
CA ASP A 247 -0.86 -21.11 -22.54
C ASP A 247 -1.99 -21.18 -21.50
N LYS A 248 -2.37 -20.01 -20.97
CA LYS A 248 -3.68 -19.81 -20.35
C LYS A 248 -4.34 -18.54 -20.88
N THR A 249 -5.26 -18.79 -21.81
CA THR A 249 -6.27 -17.88 -22.35
C THR A 249 -6.84 -16.93 -21.29
N LEU A 250 -6.36 -15.68 -21.30
CA LEU A 250 -6.76 -14.64 -20.36
C LEU A 250 -7.68 -13.63 -21.04
N ASN A 251 -8.97 -13.85 -20.78
CA ASN A 251 -10.13 -12.96 -20.86
C ASN A 251 -9.86 -11.50 -21.31
N THR A 252 -10.12 -11.21 -22.59
CA THR A 252 -9.84 -9.92 -23.26
C THR A 252 -10.88 -8.83 -23.02
N SER A 253 -11.79 -8.96 -22.05
CA SER A 253 -12.93 -8.03 -21.94
C SER A 253 -12.66 -6.77 -21.09
N THR A 254 -11.68 -6.77 -20.19
CA THR A 254 -11.40 -5.61 -19.29
C THR A 254 -10.36 -4.63 -19.83
N LYS A 255 -9.59 -4.97 -20.86
CA LYS A 255 -8.58 -4.07 -21.45
C LYS A 255 -9.20 -2.88 -22.21
N ASN A 256 -10.44 -3.01 -22.68
CA ASN A 256 -11.05 -1.96 -23.50
C ASN A 256 -11.57 -0.76 -22.69
N ILE A 257 -11.89 -0.94 -21.41
CA ILE A 257 -12.42 0.17 -20.57
C ILE A 257 -11.29 1.15 -20.21
N SER A 258 -10.07 0.65 -19.93
CA SER A 258 -8.91 1.50 -19.64
C SER A 258 -8.47 2.34 -20.86
N ILE A 259 -8.58 1.78 -22.07
CA ILE A 259 -8.27 2.50 -23.31
C ILE A 259 -9.26 3.64 -23.56
N VAL A 260 -10.55 3.45 -23.24
CA VAL A 260 -11.56 4.52 -23.40
C VAL A 260 -11.32 5.66 -22.42
N ILE A 261 -11.01 5.34 -21.15
CA ILE A 261 -10.73 6.37 -20.12
C ILE A 261 -9.49 7.18 -20.49
N SER A 262 -8.42 6.53 -20.93
CA SER A 262 -7.19 7.21 -21.38
C SER A 262 -7.40 8.09 -22.61
N ALA A 263 -8.22 7.64 -23.58
CA ALA A 263 -8.57 8.44 -24.76
C ALA A 263 -9.36 9.71 -24.39
N ILE A 264 -10.30 9.61 -23.44
CA ILE A 264 -11.07 10.77 -22.94
C ILE A 264 -10.15 11.76 -22.21
N THR A 265 -9.23 11.28 -21.37
CA THR A 265 -8.29 12.17 -20.66
C THR A 265 -7.37 12.92 -21.64
N ILE A 266 -6.86 12.24 -22.66
CA ILE A 266 -6.05 12.87 -23.71
C ILE A 266 -6.86 13.95 -24.45
N LEU A 267 -8.13 13.68 -24.77
CA LEU A 267 -9.01 14.63 -25.45
C LEU A 267 -9.28 15.87 -24.59
N VAL A 268 -9.50 15.71 -23.29
CA VAL A 268 -9.67 16.83 -22.34
C VAL A 268 -8.40 17.69 -22.28
N ILE A 269 -7.21 17.07 -22.22
CA ILE A 269 -5.93 17.78 -22.23
C ILE A 269 -5.76 18.59 -23.53
N ILE A 270 -6.09 18.01 -24.68
CA ILE A 270 -6.03 18.69 -25.98
C ILE A 270 -6.96 19.90 -26.01
N VAL A 271 -8.20 19.78 -25.52
CA VAL A 271 -9.17 20.89 -25.46
C VAL A 271 -8.64 22.02 -24.58
N ILE A 272 -8.06 21.68 -23.42
CA ILE A 272 -7.44 22.65 -22.51
C ILE A 272 -6.27 23.37 -23.21
N LEU A 273 -5.39 22.63 -23.90
CA LEU A 273 -4.28 23.22 -24.66
C LEU A 273 -4.75 24.16 -25.78
N ILE A 274 -5.79 23.76 -26.53
CA ILE A 274 -6.40 24.61 -27.57
C ILE A 274 -6.98 25.89 -26.98
N PHE A 275 -7.67 25.78 -25.84
CA PHE A 275 -8.23 26.93 -25.13
C PHE A 275 -7.13 27.92 -24.69
N PHE A 276 -6.04 27.40 -24.10
CA PHE A 276 -4.89 28.24 -23.72
C PHE A 276 -4.22 28.87 -24.93
N TYR A 277 -4.02 28.12 -26.02
CA TYR A 277 -3.42 28.63 -27.26
C TYR A 277 -4.25 29.77 -27.88
N ARG A 278 -5.59 29.66 -27.86
CA ARG A 278 -6.47 30.74 -28.33
C ARG A 278 -6.38 31.98 -27.45
N ARG A 279 -6.32 31.79 -26.13
CA ARG A 279 -6.24 32.90 -25.18
C ARG A 279 -4.93 33.68 -25.33
N THR A 280 -3.78 33.00 -25.45
CA THR A 280 -2.48 33.69 -25.63
C THR A 280 -2.42 34.49 -26.93
N LYS A 281 -2.98 33.97 -28.02
CA LYS A 281 -3.04 34.69 -29.30
C LYS A 281 -3.92 35.94 -29.27
N ALA A 282 -4.97 35.95 -28.44
CA ALA A 282 -5.82 37.12 -28.25
C ALA A 282 -5.09 38.25 -27.49
N TYR A 283 -4.28 37.92 -26.49
CA TYR A 283 -3.46 38.90 -25.77
C TYR A 283 -2.43 39.58 -26.67
N ASP A 284 -1.79 38.83 -27.57
CA ASP A 284 -0.74 39.37 -28.44
C ASP A 284 -1.29 40.34 -29.51
N LYS A 285 -2.56 40.20 -29.89
CA LYS A 285 -3.24 41.16 -30.77
C LYS A 285 -3.66 42.45 -30.06
N GLY A 286 -3.92 42.41 -28.75
CA GLY A 286 -4.30 43.59 -27.98
C GLY A 286 -3.15 44.58 -27.77
N ILE A 287 -1.92 44.08 -27.62
CA ILE A 287 -0.75 44.91 -27.32
C ILE A 287 -0.28 45.72 -28.55
N LYS A 288 -0.49 45.22 -29.77
CA LYS A 288 -0.13 45.96 -31.01
C LYS A 288 -1.05 47.15 -31.34
N SER A 289 -2.15 47.35 -30.63
CA SER A 289 -3.12 48.41 -30.91
C SER A 289 -2.88 49.71 -30.10
N GLN A 290 -1.86 49.79 -29.25
CA GLN A 290 -1.67 50.92 -28.33
C GLN A 290 -0.36 51.71 -28.47
N ASN A 291 0.41 51.55 -29.56
CA ASN A 291 1.47 52.50 -29.89
C ASN A 291 0.95 53.51 -30.93
N PRO A 292 0.44 54.69 -30.52
CA PRO A 292 0.32 55.80 -31.44
C PRO A 292 1.73 56.23 -31.85
N THR A 293 2.02 56.16 -33.14
CA THR A 293 3.21 56.75 -33.73
C THR A 293 3.12 58.25 -33.51
N GLU A 294 3.81 58.75 -32.48
CA GLU A 294 3.96 60.18 -32.23
C GLU A 294 4.82 60.76 -33.36
N SER A 295 4.14 61.40 -34.32
CA SER A 295 4.81 62.16 -35.38
C SER A 295 5.45 63.39 -34.75
N VAL A 296 6.76 63.32 -34.51
CA VAL A 296 7.57 64.48 -34.13
C VAL A 296 7.63 65.42 -35.32
N ASP A 297 6.81 66.48 -35.24
CA ASP A 297 6.87 67.62 -36.15
C ASP A 297 8.18 68.37 -35.91
N LYS A 298 9.07 68.34 -36.92
CA LYS A 298 10.30 69.13 -36.94
C LYS A 298 10.01 70.41 -37.72
N SER A 299 9.52 71.42 -37.01
CA SER A 299 9.67 72.81 -37.42
C SER A 299 10.21 73.62 -36.24
N GLU A 300 11.13 74.54 -36.56
CA GLU A 300 11.89 75.43 -35.66
C GLU A 300 13.16 74.84 -35.01
N PHE A 301 14.28 74.88 -35.72
CA PHE A 301 15.37 75.87 -35.57
C PHE A 301 16.55 75.54 -36.51
#